data_AF-A0A9E3A5G0-F1
#
_entry.id   AF-A0A9E3A5G0-F1
#
_cell.length_a   1.000
_cell.length_b   1.000
_cell.length_c   1.000
_cell.angle_alpha   90.00
_cell.angle_beta   90.00
_cell.angle_gamma   90.00
#
_symmetry.space_group_name_H-M   'P 1'
#
loop_
_entity.id
_entity.type
_entity.pdbx_description
1 polymer ?
#
loop_
_entity_poly.entity_id
_entity_poly.type
_entity_poly.pdbx_seq_one_letter_code
_entity_poly.pdbx_strand_id
1 'polypeptide(L)'
;MQYRFARTGTTLNAIWEDIKRNVPDYLKVQDERTRTGYWLAVSQDIGSADSVHFGWAHANKTPGDPGQHNPPASATVDPGIGFGFPGADNRADMFTLAYKHKIDRDLTWYLNYAQTNNKPFAHYDLGAGGRSVTTDCHDASNTDTTGFDPHSGAPKCWTGAKLQAVSIGLNYRF
;
A
#
# COMPACT_ATOMS: atom_id res chain seq x y z
N MET A 1 -15.28 -2.58 -11.37
CA MET A 1 -15.68 -3.08 -12.71
C MET A 1 -14.69 -4.13 -13.18
N GLN A 2 -15.15 -5.14 -13.92
CA GLN A 2 -14.32 -6.22 -14.45
C GLN A 2 -14.83 -6.64 -15.83
N TYR A 3 -13.92 -6.93 -16.76
CA TYR A 3 -14.25 -7.45 -18.08
C TYR A 3 -13.25 -8.53 -18.52
N ARG A 4 -13.75 -9.63 -19.09
CA ARG A 4 -12.91 -10.75 -19.57
C ARG A 4 -13.08 -10.95 -21.07
N PHE A 5 -11.96 -10.93 -21.79
CA PHE A 5 -11.87 -11.30 -23.19
C PHE A 5 -11.73 -12.81 -23.30
N ALA A 6 -12.86 -13.52 -23.51
CA ALA A 6 -12.89 -14.98 -23.53
C ALA A 6 -11.91 -15.60 -24.54
N ARG A 7 -11.73 -14.97 -25.71
CA ARG A 7 -10.85 -15.47 -26.78
C ARG A 7 -9.37 -15.47 -26.38
N THR A 8 -8.93 -14.50 -25.61
CA THR A 8 -7.51 -14.34 -25.24
C THR A 8 -7.22 -14.79 -23.81
N GLY A 9 -8.25 -15.01 -22.98
CA GLY A 9 -8.07 -15.25 -21.54
C GLY A 9 -7.67 -13.99 -20.77
N THR A 10 -7.66 -12.82 -21.40
CA THR A 10 -7.30 -11.55 -20.76
C THR A 10 -8.45 -11.04 -19.90
N THR A 11 -8.18 -10.61 -18.68
CA THR A 11 -9.17 -9.96 -17.80
C THR A 11 -8.66 -8.58 -17.37
N LEU A 12 -9.48 -7.56 -17.55
CA LEU A 12 -9.25 -6.20 -17.06
C LEU A 12 -10.11 -5.96 -15.81
N ASN A 13 -9.53 -5.32 -14.81
CA ASN A 13 -10.20 -4.97 -13.55
C ASN A 13 -9.89 -3.51 -13.22
N ALA A 14 -10.89 -2.83 -12.68
CA ALA A 14 -10.71 -1.49 -12.17
C ALA A 14 -11.61 -1.19 -10.96
N ILE A 15 -11.08 -0.42 -10.02
CA ILE A 15 -11.79 0.12 -8.87
C ILE A 15 -11.51 1.61 -8.81
N TRP A 16 -12.54 2.39 -8.50
CA TRP A 16 -12.44 3.76 -8.06
C TRP A 16 -13.06 3.84 -6.68
N GLU A 17 -12.39 4.54 -5.77
CA GLU A 17 -12.87 4.81 -4.44
C GLU A 17 -12.87 6.31 -4.16
N ASP A 18 -13.88 6.77 -3.42
CA ASP A 18 -13.92 8.10 -2.81
C ASP A 18 -14.20 7.94 -1.33
N ILE A 19 -13.16 8.09 -0.52
CA ILE A 19 -13.20 7.93 0.92
C ILE A 19 -13.35 9.32 1.53
N LYS A 20 -14.33 9.49 2.41
CA LYS A 20 -14.55 10.74 3.15
C LYS A 20 -14.44 10.49 4.64
N ARG A 21 -13.69 11.36 5.33
CA ARG A 21 -13.64 11.43 6.79
C ARG A 21 -14.37 12.69 7.24
N ASN A 22 -15.39 12.53 8.09
CA ASN A 22 -16.04 13.68 8.71
C ASN A 22 -15.22 14.12 9.94
N VAL A 23 -14.68 15.33 9.89
CA VAL A 23 -13.96 15.96 11.00
C VAL A 23 -14.43 17.40 11.18
N PRO A 24 -14.43 17.94 12.42
CA PRO A 24 -14.64 19.36 12.65
C PRO A 24 -13.69 20.23 11.83
N ASP A 25 -14.11 21.44 11.45
CA ASP A 25 -13.35 22.32 10.56
C ASP A 25 -11.92 22.59 11.05
N TYR A 26 -11.73 22.77 12.36
CA TYR A 26 -10.41 23.01 12.94
C TYR A 26 -9.46 21.80 12.87
N LEU A 27 -9.95 20.61 12.54
CA LEU A 27 -9.15 19.39 12.32
C LEU A 27 -8.97 19.03 10.85
N LYS A 28 -9.55 19.79 9.91
CA LYS A 28 -9.43 19.49 8.47
C LYS A 28 -7.98 19.49 7.98
N VAL A 29 -7.11 20.28 8.61
CA VAL A 29 -5.67 20.33 8.30
C VAL A 29 -4.94 19.02 8.65
N GLN A 30 -5.55 18.15 9.46
CA GLN A 30 -5.04 16.83 9.83
C GLN A 30 -5.77 15.69 9.10
N ASP A 31 -6.63 16.01 8.13
CA ASP A 31 -7.38 15.01 7.41
C ASP A 31 -6.52 14.31 6.34
N GLU A 32 -5.81 13.27 6.78
CA GLU A 32 -5.01 12.35 5.96
C GLU A 32 -5.82 11.19 5.34
N ARG A 33 -7.13 11.12 5.55
CA ARG A 33 -7.94 9.94 5.16
C ARG A 33 -8.96 10.23 4.09
N THR A 34 -9.44 11.47 3.99
CA THR A 34 -10.28 11.86 2.86
C THR A 34 -9.47 11.85 1.57
N ARG A 35 -9.76 10.93 0.65
CA ARG A 35 -9.06 10.83 -0.64
C ARG A 35 -9.88 10.05 -1.66
N THR A 36 -9.60 10.32 -2.93
CA THR A 36 -9.94 9.41 -4.01
C THR A 36 -8.82 8.41 -4.26
N GLY A 37 -9.14 7.23 -4.76
CA GLY A 37 -8.16 6.21 -5.11
C GLY A 37 -8.57 5.42 -6.35
N TYR A 38 -7.58 4.80 -6.98
CA TYR A 38 -7.76 3.97 -8.16
C TYR A 38 -7.00 2.66 -8.01
N TRP A 39 -7.57 1.58 -8.55
CA TRP A 39 -6.88 0.33 -8.81
C TRP A 39 -7.17 -0.09 -10.24
N LEU A 40 -6.14 -0.42 -11.00
CA LEU A 40 -6.24 -1.02 -12.33
C LEU A 40 -5.44 -2.32 -12.34
N ALA A 41 -5.98 -3.38 -12.93
CA ALA A 41 -5.24 -4.61 -13.11
C ALA A 41 -5.56 -5.31 -14.43
N VAL A 42 -4.54 -5.95 -15.00
CA VAL A 42 -4.64 -6.86 -16.13
C VAL A 42 -4.20 -8.25 -15.70
N SER A 43 -4.98 -9.26 -16.07
CA SER A 43 -4.67 -10.67 -15.85
C SER A 43 -4.67 -11.39 -17.19
N GLN A 44 -3.71 -12.27 -17.38
CA GLN A 44 -3.55 -13.04 -18.60
C GLN A 44 -3.38 -14.51 -18.24
N ASP A 45 -4.30 -15.34 -18.71
CA ASP A 45 -4.12 -16.79 -18.67
C ASP A 45 -3.06 -17.19 -19.72
N ILE A 46 -2.10 -18.01 -19.33
CA ILE A 46 -1.02 -18.51 -20.20
C ILE A 46 -1.18 -20.03 -20.25
N GLY A 47 -1.71 -20.54 -21.36
CA GLY A 47 -2.09 -21.95 -21.44
C GLY A 47 -3.22 -22.32 -20.47
N SER A 48 -3.21 -23.56 -19.98
CA SER A 48 -4.26 -24.09 -19.09
C SER A 48 -3.92 -24.01 -17.59
N ALA A 49 -2.64 -23.92 -17.26
CA ALA A 49 -2.15 -24.02 -15.88
C ALA A 49 -1.68 -22.68 -15.30
N ASP A 50 -1.24 -21.74 -16.15
CA ASP A 50 -0.54 -20.54 -15.70
C ASP A 50 -1.37 -19.28 -15.86
N SER A 51 -1.13 -18.30 -15.00
CA SER A 51 -1.64 -16.94 -15.18
C SER A 51 -0.69 -15.89 -14.61
N VAL A 52 -0.61 -14.75 -15.30
CA VAL A 52 0.15 -13.57 -14.87
C VAL A 52 -0.80 -12.42 -14.62
N HIS A 53 -0.54 -11.65 -13.57
CA HIS A 53 -1.37 -10.52 -13.17
C HIS A 53 -0.49 -9.32 -12.89
N PHE A 54 -0.80 -8.19 -13.51
CA PHE A 54 -0.19 -6.91 -13.21
C PHE A 54 -1.25 -5.96 -12.65
N GLY A 55 -0.86 -5.17 -11.64
CA GLY A 55 -1.73 -4.21 -10.99
C GLY A 55 -1.03 -2.89 -10.70
N TRP A 56 -1.80 -1.81 -10.75
CA TRP A 56 -1.39 -0.47 -10.34
C TRP A 56 -2.47 0.14 -9.46
N ALA A 57 -2.08 0.62 -8.28
CA ALA A 57 -2.92 1.41 -7.40
C ALA A 57 -2.39 2.84 -7.33
N HIS A 58 -3.30 3.80 -7.16
CA HIS A 58 -2.95 5.19 -6.89
C HIS A 58 -3.86 5.76 -5.80
N ALA A 59 -3.25 6.30 -4.75
CA ALA A 59 -3.92 7.06 -3.71
C ALA A 59 -3.67 8.55 -3.97
N ASN A 60 -4.73 9.33 -4.18
CA ASN A 60 -4.60 10.77 -4.35
C ASN A 60 -4.25 11.45 -3.02
N LYS A 61 -3.73 12.66 -3.16
CA LYS A 61 -3.43 13.57 -2.05
C LYS A 61 -4.69 13.85 -1.21
N THR A 62 -4.51 13.92 0.10
CA THR A 62 -5.60 14.24 1.04
C THR A 62 -5.63 15.74 1.34
N PRO A 63 -6.71 16.27 1.97
CA PRO A 63 -6.79 17.68 2.34
C PRO A 63 -5.69 18.14 3.30
N GLY A 64 -5.25 17.26 4.20
CA GLY A 64 -4.28 17.59 5.23
C GLY A 64 -3.45 16.38 5.67
N ASP A 65 -2.57 16.63 6.63
CA ASP A 65 -1.62 15.65 7.16
C ASP A 65 -1.31 16.02 8.61
N PRO A 66 -1.45 15.10 9.58
CA PRO A 66 -1.29 15.40 11.01
C PRO A 66 0.14 15.76 11.42
N GLY A 67 1.11 15.70 10.51
CA GLY A 67 2.53 15.76 10.79
C GLY A 67 3.12 14.35 10.73
N GLN A 68 4.28 14.23 10.08
CA GLN A 68 4.92 12.95 9.84
C GLN A 68 6.24 12.81 10.58
N HIS A 69 6.51 11.59 11.07
CA HIS A 69 7.82 11.26 11.60
C HIS A 69 8.83 11.09 10.47
N ASN A 70 10.04 11.60 10.70
CA ASN A 70 11.22 11.41 9.87
C ASN A 70 10.95 11.57 8.35
N PRO A 71 10.39 12.72 7.90
CA PRO A 71 10.20 12.95 6.47
C PRO A 71 11.54 13.02 5.74
N PRO A 72 11.61 12.64 4.45
CA PRO A 72 12.84 12.70 3.69
C PRO A 72 13.27 14.17 3.54
N ALA A 73 14.57 14.43 3.31
CA ALA A 73 15.09 15.78 3.15
C ALA A 73 14.45 16.57 1.99
N SER A 74 13.82 15.87 1.04
CA SER A 74 13.03 16.46 -0.06
C SER A 74 11.64 16.94 0.36
N ALA A 75 11.22 16.65 1.59
CA ALA A 75 9.95 17.09 2.13
C ALA A 75 10.01 18.59 2.46
N THR A 76 9.15 19.38 1.82
CA THR A 76 8.96 20.78 2.19
C THR A 76 8.04 20.80 3.41
N VAL A 77 8.64 20.80 4.59
CA VAL A 77 7.92 20.96 5.86
C VAL A 77 7.72 22.46 6.08
N ASP A 78 6.52 22.89 6.45
CA ASP A 78 6.34 24.25 6.97
C ASP A 78 7.01 24.30 8.37
N PRO A 79 8.11 25.06 8.55
CA PRO A 79 8.86 25.07 9.80
C PRO A 79 8.08 25.69 10.97
N GLY A 80 6.89 26.27 10.74
CA GLY A 80 6.06 26.90 11.77
C GLY A 80 4.96 26.01 12.36
N ILE A 81 4.70 24.82 11.80
CA ILE A 81 3.54 24.00 12.19
C ILE A 81 4.01 22.64 12.69
N GLY A 82 4.17 22.50 14.01
CA GLY A 82 4.64 21.28 14.66
C GLY A 82 3.71 20.07 14.50
N PHE A 83 2.48 20.26 14.01
CA PHE A 83 1.46 19.24 13.73
C PHE A 83 0.47 19.79 12.72
N GLY A 84 0.10 19.03 11.68
CA GLY A 84 -0.99 19.44 10.80
C GLY A 84 -0.61 20.51 9.78
N PHE A 85 -0.28 20.19 8.52
CA PHE A 85 -0.10 21.24 7.50
C PHE A 85 -0.89 20.95 6.22
N PRO A 86 -1.48 22.00 5.61
CA PRO A 86 -2.30 21.82 4.42
C PRO A 86 -1.40 21.46 3.25
N GLY A 87 -1.90 20.56 2.40
CA GLY A 87 -1.26 20.31 1.13
C GLY A 87 0.06 19.53 1.21
N ALA A 88 0.27 18.71 2.24
CA ALA A 88 1.35 17.71 2.27
C ALA A 88 1.29 16.77 1.05
N ASP A 89 2.44 16.50 0.41
CA ASP A 89 2.50 15.53 -0.68
C ASP A 89 2.49 14.09 -0.15
N ASN A 90 1.29 13.60 0.18
CA ASN A 90 1.02 12.28 0.76
C ASN A 90 0.28 11.32 -0.18
N ARG A 91 0.38 11.55 -1.49
CA ARG A 91 -0.06 10.58 -2.51
C ARG A 91 0.90 9.38 -2.57
N ALA A 92 0.42 8.26 -3.11
CA ALA A 92 1.26 7.07 -3.30
C ALA A 92 0.82 6.28 -4.55
N ASP A 93 1.79 5.59 -5.15
CA ASP A 93 1.56 4.61 -6.22
C ASP A 93 1.98 3.23 -5.72
N MET A 94 1.19 2.20 -6.03
CA MET A 94 1.55 0.81 -5.79
C MET A 94 1.56 0.04 -7.09
N PHE A 95 2.56 -0.82 -7.29
CA PHE A 95 2.66 -1.72 -8.43
C PHE A 95 2.72 -3.15 -7.92
N THR A 96 2.02 -4.05 -8.60
CA THR A 96 2.01 -5.48 -8.25
C THR A 96 2.24 -6.33 -9.48
N LEU A 97 2.96 -7.43 -9.29
CA LEU A 97 3.07 -8.51 -10.27
C LEU A 97 2.80 -9.83 -9.54
N ALA A 98 1.97 -10.68 -10.12
CA ALA A 98 1.72 -12.01 -9.61
C ALA A 98 1.80 -13.05 -10.72
N TYR A 99 2.36 -14.20 -10.40
CA TYR A 99 2.32 -15.40 -11.22
C TYR A 99 1.66 -16.52 -10.41
N LYS A 100 0.82 -17.31 -11.08
CA LYS A 100 0.15 -18.46 -10.49
C LYS A 100 0.28 -19.65 -11.43
N HIS A 101 0.48 -20.82 -10.85
CA HIS A 101 0.54 -22.09 -11.56
C HIS A 101 -0.30 -23.13 -10.85
N LYS A 102 -1.27 -23.69 -11.57
CA LYS A 102 -2.11 -24.80 -11.10
C LYS A 102 -1.32 -26.10 -11.25
N ILE A 103 -1.01 -26.72 -10.12
CA ILE A 103 -0.38 -28.05 -10.09
C ILE A 103 -1.45 -29.10 -10.41
N ASP A 104 -2.64 -28.95 -9.81
CA ASP A 104 -3.83 -29.73 -10.14
C ASP A 104 -5.09 -28.87 -9.92
N ARG A 105 -6.26 -29.52 -9.82
CA ARG A 105 -7.55 -28.82 -9.59
C ARG A 105 -7.60 -28.10 -8.24
N ASP A 106 -6.91 -28.65 -7.24
CA ASP A 106 -7.07 -28.35 -5.84
C ASP A 106 -5.81 -27.64 -5.28
N LEU A 107 -4.66 -27.71 -5.96
CA LEU A 107 -3.38 -27.12 -5.57
C LEU A 107 -2.85 -26.10 -6.60
N THR A 108 -2.48 -24.92 -6.11
CA THR A 108 -1.84 -23.84 -6.88
C THR A 108 -0.65 -23.29 -6.13
N TRP A 109 0.49 -23.10 -6.81
CA TRP A 109 1.58 -22.28 -6.27
C TRP A 109 1.55 -20.87 -6.86
N TYR A 110 2.03 -19.90 -6.10
CA TYR A 110 2.04 -18.51 -6.53
C TYR A 110 3.31 -17.77 -6.09
N LEU A 111 3.65 -16.74 -6.86
CA LEU A 111 4.68 -15.76 -6.58
C LEU A 111 4.08 -14.37 -6.76
N ASN A 112 4.26 -13.50 -5.78
CA ASN A 112 3.83 -12.10 -5.83
C ASN A 112 5.04 -11.19 -5.58
N TYR A 113 5.08 -10.09 -6.31
CA TYR A 113 5.93 -8.94 -6.06
C TYR A 113 5.04 -7.71 -5.90
N ALA A 114 5.36 -6.86 -4.93
CA ALA A 114 4.70 -5.58 -4.75
C ALA A 114 5.72 -4.49 -4.46
N GLN A 115 5.45 -3.29 -4.97
CA GLN A 115 6.23 -2.09 -4.70
C GLN A 115 5.29 -0.91 -4.43
N THR A 116 5.49 -0.24 -3.30
CA THR A 116 4.80 1.01 -2.96
C THR A 116 5.79 2.16 -3.03
N ASN A 117 5.47 3.17 -3.83
CA ASN A 117 6.21 4.41 -3.98
C ASN A 117 5.45 5.52 -3.25
N ASN A 118 5.81 5.77 -1.99
CA ASN A 118 5.27 6.89 -1.24
C ASN A 118 5.88 8.21 -1.71
N LYS A 119 5.07 9.28 -1.80
CA LYS A 119 5.58 10.66 -1.84
C LYS A 119 6.03 11.11 -0.44
N PRO A 120 6.75 12.25 -0.32
CA PRO A 120 7.47 12.60 0.90
C PRO A 120 6.72 12.47 2.21
N PHE A 121 5.40 12.70 2.23
CA PHE A 121 4.58 12.62 3.44
C PHE A 121 3.66 11.39 3.47
N ALA A 122 3.72 10.53 2.47
CA ALA A 122 2.95 9.29 2.45
C ALA A 122 3.66 8.19 3.25
N HIS A 123 2.85 7.36 3.91
CA HIS A 123 3.29 6.23 4.73
C HIS A 123 2.40 5.00 4.50
N TYR A 124 2.01 4.77 3.24
CA TYR A 124 1.34 3.53 2.87
C TYR A 124 2.32 2.37 2.94
N ASP A 125 1.80 1.21 3.31
CA ASP A 125 2.58 0.01 3.55
C ASP A 125 1.99 -1.21 2.83
N LEU A 126 2.76 -2.29 2.75
CA LEU A 126 2.40 -3.56 2.13
C LEU A 126 1.71 -4.46 3.16
N GLY A 127 0.49 -4.91 2.85
CA GLY A 127 -0.22 -5.91 3.66
C GLY A 127 0.32 -7.32 3.43
N ALA A 128 1.47 -7.65 4.02
CA ALA A 128 2.22 -8.88 3.74
C ALA A 128 1.60 -10.17 4.33
N GLY A 129 0.60 -10.05 5.22
CA GLY A 129 -0.12 -11.19 5.81
C GLY A 129 -1.64 -11.09 5.64
N GLY A 130 -2.33 -12.24 5.65
CA GLY A 130 -3.80 -12.34 5.54
C GLY A 130 -4.60 -11.76 6.72
N ARG A 131 -4.04 -10.81 7.47
CA ARG A 131 -4.63 -10.12 8.64
C ARG A 131 -4.12 -8.68 8.83
N SER A 132 -3.75 -7.98 7.76
CA SER A 132 -3.20 -6.62 7.88
C SER A 132 -1.95 -6.55 8.76
N VAL A 133 -1.13 -7.62 8.76
CA VAL A 133 0.23 -7.53 9.29
C VAL A 133 0.93 -6.52 8.38
N THR A 134 1.10 -5.32 8.91
CA THR A 134 1.92 -4.29 8.32
C THR A 134 3.35 -4.80 8.23
N THR A 135 4.08 -4.32 7.25
CA THR A 135 5.53 -4.45 7.21
C THR A 135 6.08 -3.07 7.55
N ASP A 136 5.60 -2.50 8.65
CA ASP A 136 5.97 -1.14 9.01
C ASP A 136 7.19 -1.15 9.93
N CYS A 137 7.65 0.06 10.18
CA CYS A 137 8.71 0.39 11.13
C CYS A 137 8.53 -0.15 12.56
N HIS A 138 7.31 -0.57 12.94
CA HIS A 138 6.99 -1.12 14.26
C HIS A 138 7.10 -2.65 14.32
N ASP A 139 6.97 -3.33 13.18
CA ASP A 139 6.97 -4.79 13.11
C ASP A 139 8.40 -5.40 13.06
N ALA A 140 9.44 -4.57 12.90
CA ALA A 140 10.84 -4.99 12.78
C ALA A 140 11.82 -4.33 13.77
N SER A 141 11.31 -3.61 14.77
CA SER A 141 12.10 -2.96 15.83
C SER A 141 12.25 -3.87 17.04
N ASN A 142 13.42 -3.80 17.68
CA ASN A 142 13.63 -4.47 18.96
C ASN A 142 12.74 -3.81 20.03
N THR A 143 12.00 -4.61 20.79
CA THR A 143 11.26 -4.14 21.96
C THR A 143 12.21 -3.41 22.90
N ASP A 144 11.81 -2.22 23.36
CA ASP A 144 12.51 -1.59 24.47
C ASP A 144 12.25 -2.35 25.79
N THR A 145 12.92 -1.93 26.87
CA THR A 145 12.77 -2.55 28.19
C THR A 145 11.40 -2.34 28.85
N THR A 146 10.52 -1.54 28.24
CA THR A 146 9.15 -1.23 28.70
C THR A 146 8.08 -1.99 27.93
N GLY A 147 8.46 -2.76 26.90
CA GLY A 147 7.51 -3.52 26.08
C GLY A 147 6.74 -2.66 25.07
N PHE A 148 7.08 -1.38 24.95
CA PHE A 148 6.68 -0.51 23.85
C PHE A 148 7.85 -0.40 22.86
N ASP A 149 7.55 -0.37 21.58
CA ASP A 149 8.54 0.04 20.56
C ASP A 149 8.71 1.57 20.67
N PRO A 150 9.85 2.12 21.14
CA PRO A 150 11.14 2.07 20.42
C PRO A 150 12.44 2.06 21.26
N HIS A 151 13.35 1.15 20.93
CA HIS A 151 14.75 1.27 21.33
C HIS A 151 15.35 2.61 20.84
N SER A 152 15.91 3.40 21.76
CA SER A 152 16.49 4.74 21.52
C SER A 152 15.50 5.89 21.28
N GLY A 153 14.22 5.75 21.63
CA GLY A 153 13.33 6.89 21.89
C GLY A 153 12.80 7.66 20.67
N ALA A 154 12.92 7.13 19.45
CA ALA A 154 12.31 7.73 18.26
C ALA A 154 11.65 6.65 17.38
N PRO A 155 10.40 6.86 16.90
CA PRO A 155 9.76 5.94 15.98
C PRO A 155 10.60 5.82 14.71
N LYS A 156 10.90 4.59 14.29
CA LYS A 156 11.66 4.31 13.05
C LYS A 156 10.81 4.41 11.79
N CYS A 157 9.67 5.09 11.90
CA CYS A 157 8.70 5.26 10.84
C CYS A 157 9.13 6.37 9.90
N TRP A 158 9.43 5.98 8.66
CA TRP A 158 9.86 6.87 7.61
C TRP A 158 8.73 7.07 6.63
N THR A 159 8.46 8.33 6.30
CA THR A 159 7.56 8.69 5.22
C THR A 159 8.32 8.82 3.90
N GLY A 160 7.62 8.76 2.78
CA GLY A 160 8.25 8.79 1.45
C GLY A 160 9.07 7.55 1.10
N ALA A 161 8.90 6.45 1.84
CA ALA A 161 9.62 5.21 1.59
C ALA A 161 9.20 4.55 0.26
N LYS A 162 10.16 3.89 -0.38
CA LYS A 162 9.93 2.98 -1.50
C LYS A 162 9.98 1.54 -0.99
N LEU A 163 8.82 0.99 -0.65
CA LEU A 163 8.67 -0.33 -0.05
C LEU A 163 8.57 -1.40 -1.12
N GLN A 164 9.20 -2.55 -0.93
CA GLN A 164 9.18 -3.67 -1.86
C GLN A 164 9.09 -4.98 -1.10
N ALA A 165 8.28 -5.92 -1.58
CA ALA A 165 8.17 -7.25 -1.01
C ALA A 165 7.98 -8.33 -2.08
N VAL A 166 8.41 -9.54 -1.73
CA VAL A 166 8.17 -10.76 -2.49
C VAL A 166 7.49 -11.77 -1.56
N SER A 167 6.46 -12.45 -2.07
CA SER A 167 5.77 -13.52 -1.36
C SER A 167 5.63 -14.73 -2.28
N ILE A 168 5.96 -15.91 -1.76
CA ILE A 168 5.77 -17.20 -2.41
C ILE A 168 4.87 -18.06 -1.53
N GLY A 169 3.98 -18.84 -2.12
CA GLY A 169 3.13 -19.72 -1.34
C GLY A 169 2.38 -20.76 -2.15
N LEU A 170 1.67 -21.61 -1.39
CA LEU A 170 0.80 -22.65 -1.90
C LEU A 170 -0.63 -22.35 -1.46
N ASN A 171 -1.59 -22.60 -2.33
CA ASN A 171 -3.01 -22.55 -2.05
C ASN A 171 -3.60 -23.94 -2.33
N TYR A 172 -4.10 -24.59 -1.28
CA TYR A 172 -4.76 -25.89 -1.37
C TYR A 172 -6.23 -25.75 -0.97
N ARG A 173 -7.14 -26.29 -1.78
CA ARG A 173 -8.59 -26.28 -1.56
C ARG A 173 -9.09 -27.72 -1.37
N PHE A 174 -9.78 -27.98 -0.26
CA PHE A 174 -10.35 -29.29 0.10
C PHE A 174 -11.83 -29.39 -0.30
#